data_AF-A0A352S0Q4-F1
#
_entry.id   AF-A0A352S0Q4-F1
#
_cell.length_a   1.000
_cell.length_b   1.000
_cell.length_c   1.000
_cell.angle_alpha   90.00
_cell.angle_beta   90.00
_cell.angle_gamma   90.00
#
_symmetry.space_group_name_H-M   'P 1'
#
loop_
_entity.id
_entity.type
_entity.pdbx_description
1 polymer ?
#
loop_
_entity_poly.entity_id
_entity_poly.type
_entity_poly.pdbx_seq_one_letter_code
_entity_poly.pdbx_strand_id
1 'polypeptide(L)'
;MNVTEFYEHELKQRGYQSDEAQRRAVERLQQCYDEWVAYKGRRNSTLKKLLVHPEVPKGVYMWGGVGRGKSFLMDSFYSCVPVVRKTRLHFHEFMREVHRELEELRGRADPLDELAKRIARRFRLICFDEFHVNDVADAMILHRLLQQLFENGVQFVMTSNYRPDLLYPDGLHRDRVLPAIALLQQKLDVLNVDAGIDYRKRALEQVQAYHTPLNREASAALRDAFVSIAGTADGS
;
A
#
# COMPACT_ATOMS: atom_id res chain seq x y z
N MET A 1 -0.51 -14.59 19.61
CA MET A 1 -1.49 -13.74 18.93
C MET A 1 -1.13 -13.64 17.45
N ASN A 2 -1.95 -14.20 16.58
CA ASN A 2 -1.83 -14.08 15.12
C ASN A 2 -2.59 -12.82 14.61
N VAL A 3 -2.64 -12.61 13.30
CA VAL A 3 -3.22 -11.41 12.68
C VAL A 3 -4.72 -11.32 12.95
N THR A 4 -5.45 -12.41 12.76
CA THR A 4 -6.90 -12.45 12.99
C THR A 4 -7.25 -12.21 14.45
N GLU A 5 -6.55 -12.85 15.38
CA GLU A 5 -6.74 -12.67 16.82
C GLU A 5 -6.46 -11.21 17.24
N PHE A 6 -5.38 -10.61 16.72
CA PHE A 6 -5.06 -9.20 16.99
C PHE A 6 -6.17 -8.28 16.46
N TYR A 7 -6.60 -8.50 15.22
CA TYR A 7 -7.65 -7.71 14.58
C TYR A 7 -8.97 -7.76 15.35
N GLU A 8 -9.44 -8.96 15.72
CA GLU A 8 -10.67 -9.15 16.48
C GLU A 8 -10.58 -8.55 17.88
N HIS A 9 -9.42 -8.66 18.52
CA HIS A 9 -9.18 -8.05 19.83
C HIS A 9 -9.29 -6.52 19.76
N GLU A 10 -8.61 -5.90 18.80
CA GLU A 10 -8.64 -4.45 18.61
C GLU A 10 -10.03 -3.94 18.19
N LEU A 11 -10.76 -4.67 17.34
CA LEU A 11 -12.14 -4.32 16.99
C LEU A 11 -13.03 -4.26 18.23
N LYS A 12 -12.92 -5.26 19.11
CA LYS A 12 -13.69 -5.31 20.37
C LYS A 12 -13.29 -4.17 21.30
N GLN A 13 -12.00 -3.87 21.43
CA GLN A 13 -11.54 -2.76 22.27
C GLN A 13 -12.04 -1.39 21.77
N ARG A 14 -12.06 -1.19 20.46
CA ARG A 14 -12.45 0.09 19.83
C ARG A 14 -13.95 0.21 19.55
N GLY A 15 -14.72 -0.85 19.76
CA GLY A 15 -16.17 -0.89 19.47
C GLY A 15 -16.49 -0.82 17.97
N TYR A 16 -15.56 -1.24 17.11
CA TYR A 16 -15.74 -1.18 15.65
C TYR A 16 -16.37 -2.46 15.11
N GLN A 17 -17.14 -2.32 14.02
CA GLN A 17 -17.66 -3.45 13.26
C GLN A 17 -16.89 -3.63 11.96
N SER A 18 -16.63 -4.89 11.62
CA SER A 18 -15.92 -5.27 10.41
C SER A 18 -16.88 -5.63 9.29
N ASP A 19 -16.67 -5.06 8.11
CA ASP A 19 -17.36 -5.44 6.88
C ASP A 19 -16.68 -6.61 6.15
N GLU A 20 -17.34 -7.14 5.13
CA GLU A 20 -16.84 -8.31 4.38
C GLU A 20 -15.52 -8.02 3.66
N ALA A 21 -15.31 -6.81 3.16
CA ALA A 21 -14.07 -6.44 2.46
C ALA A 21 -12.88 -6.41 3.41
N GLN A 22 -13.09 -5.88 4.62
CA GLN A 22 -12.09 -5.92 5.69
C GLN A 22 -11.80 -7.35 6.15
N ARG A 23 -12.82 -8.21 6.32
CA ARG A 23 -12.60 -9.63 6.70
C ARG A 23 -11.76 -10.37 5.69
N ARG A 24 -12.07 -10.27 4.38
CA ARG A 24 -11.26 -10.88 3.32
C ARG A 24 -9.82 -10.37 3.33
N ALA A 25 -9.61 -9.08 3.62
CA ALA A 25 -8.27 -8.52 3.75
C ALA A 25 -7.52 -9.12 4.95
N VAL A 26 -8.16 -9.24 6.12
CA VAL A 26 -7.56 -9.89 7.30
C VAL A 26 -7.24 -11.35 7.04
N GLU A 27 -8.13 -12.10 6.39
CA GLU A 27 -7.88 -13.50 6.03
C GLU A 27 -6.64 -13.63 5.15
N ARG A 28 -6.49 -12.79 4.13
CA ARG A 28 -5.29 -12.83 3.28
C ARG A 28 -4.03 -12.38 4.02
N LEU A 29 -4.12 -11.39 4.91
CA LEU A 29 -3.00 -10.98 5.77
C LEU A 29 -2.59 -12.08 6.76
N GLN A 30 -3.56 -12.84 7.29
CA GLN A 30 -3.32 -14.01 8.12
C GLN A 30 -2.60 -15.11 7.32
N GLN A 31 -3.03 -15.39 6.08
CA GLN A 31 -2.30 -16.30 5.19
C GLN A 31 -0.86 -15.82 4.94
N CYS A 32 -0.65 -14.51 4.71
CA CYS A 32 0.69 -13.95 4.55
C CYS A 32 1.55 -14.15 5.82
N TYR A 33 0.95 -13.96 7.00
CA TYR A 33 1.60 -14.25 8.28
C TYR A 33 2.02 -15.72 8.37
N ASP A 34 1.13 -16.66 8.02
CA ASP A 34 1.40 -18.10 8.10
C ASP A 34 2.50 -18.52 7.11
N GLU A 35 2.51 -17.94 5.91
CA GLU A 35 3.59 -18.10 4.93
C GLU A 35 4.95 -17.62 5.52
N TRP A 36 4.97 -16.49 6.23
CA TRP A 36 6.18 -16.00 6.91
C TRP A 36 6.62 -16.89 8.07
N VAL A 37 5.68 -17.43 8.85
CA VAL A 37 5.97 -18.41 9.91
C VAL A 37 6.60 -19.66 9.30
N ALA A 38 6.02 -20.20 8.23
CA ALA A 38 6.54 -21.37 7.53
C ALA A 38 7.92 -21.11 6.91
N TYR A 39 8.11 -19.95 6.27
CA TYR A 39 9.38 -19.53 5.70
C TYR A 39 10.48 -19.45 6.77
N LYS A 40 10.18 -18.86 7.93
CA LYS A 40 11.11 -18.82 9.08
C LYS A 40 11.42 -20.23 9.57
N GLY A 41 10.40 -21.07 9.76
CA GLY A 41 10.54 -22.47 10.19
C GLY A 41 11.50 -23.28 9.32
N ARG A 42 11.42 -23.14 8.00
CA ARG A 42 12.32 -23.83 7.04
C ARG A 42 13.76 -23.33 7.12
N ARG A 43 13.99 -22.11 7.60
CA ARG A 43 15.31 -21.45 7.70
C ARG A 43 15.89 -21.39 9.12
N ASN A 44 15.35 -22.16 10.07
CA ASN A 44 15.77 -22.10 11.48
C ASN A 44 17.12 -22.78 11.80
N SER A 45 17.79 -23.43 10.84
CA SER A 45 19.11 -24.04 11.03
C SER A 45 20.12 -23.55 9.98
N THR A 46 21.38 -23.32 10.39
CA THR A 46 22.47 -22.83 9.52
C THR A 46 22.73 -23.76 8.33
N LEU A 47 22.63 -25.08 8.53
CA LEU A 47 22.70 -26.09 7.46
C LEU A 47 21.50 -26.01 6.51
N LYS A 48 20.28 -25.82 7.04
CA LYS A 48 19.06 -25.67 6.22
C LYS A 48 19.04 -24.38 5.43
N LYS A 49 19.65 -23.29 5.94
CA LYS A 49 19.80 -22.02 5.21
C LYS A 49 20.69 -22.14 3.97
N LEU A 50 21.58 -23.13 3.92
CA LEU A 50 22.48 -23.37 2.79
C LEU A 50 21.88 -24.32 1.74
N LEU A 51 20.93 -25.17 2.14
CA LEU A 51 20.35 -26.22 1.29
C LEU A 51 18.93 -25.91 0.80
N VAL A 52 18.17 -25.07 1.52
CA VAL A 52 16.78 -24.75 1.20
C VAL A 52 16.64 -23.25 1.01
N HIS A 53 16.32 -22.86 -0.22
CA HIS A 53 15.90 -21.51 -0.59
C HIS A 53 14.39 -21.51 -0.83
N PRO A 54 13.56 -21.50 0.22
CA PRO A 54 12.11 -21.39 0.02
C PRO A 54 11.81 -20.05 -0.65
N GLU A 55 10.80 -20.02 -1.51
CA GLU A 55 10.33 -18.78 -2.11
C GLU A 55 9.87 -17.79 -1.02
N VAL A 56 10.09 -16.51 -1.26
CA VAL A 56 9.65 -15.44 -0.35
C VAL A 56 8.12 -15.39 -0.40
N PRO A 57 7.43 -15.28 0.75
CA PRO A 57 5.97 -15.15 0.82
C PRO A 57 5.44 -14.06 -0.11
N LYS A 58 4.29 -14.28 -0.74
CA LYS A 58 3.72 -13.29 -1.66
C LYS A 58 3.16 -12.13 -0.85
N GLY A 59 3.47 -10.90 -1.28
CA GLY A 59 3.03 -9.69 -0.59
C GLY A 59 1.57 -9.34 -0.86
N VAL A 60 1.09 -8.26 -0.24
CA VAL A 60 -0.31 -7.84 -0.33
C VAL A 60 -0.39 -6.35 -0.65
N TYR A 61 -1.24 -5.98 -1.60
CA TYR A 61 -1.56 -4.61 -1.95
C TYR A 61 -3.04 -4.34 -1.65
N MET A 62 -3.32 -3.56 -0.62
CA MET A 62 -4.67 -3.19 -0.20
C MET A 62 -5.02 -1.80 -0.72
N TRP A 63 -6.11 -1.69 -1.48
CA TRP A 63 -6.60 -0.41 -1.96
C TRP A 63 -8.07 -0.18 -1.59
N GLY A 64 -8.44 1.10 -1.50
CA GLY A 64 -9.81 1.54 -1.24
C GLY A 64 -9.85 2.99 -0.77
N GLY A 65 -11.03 3.58 -0.63
CA GLY A 65 -11.22 4.97 -0.23
C GLY A 65 -10.64 5.35 1.15
N VAL A 66 -10.66 6.64 1.45
CA VAL A 66 -10.30 7.18 2.78
C VAL A 66 -11.26 6.64 3.85
N GLY A 67 -10.77 6.39 5.06
CA GLY A 67 -11.61 5.94 6.19
C GLY A 67 -11.98 4.45 6.18
N ARG A 68 -11.48 3.66 5.22
CA ARG A 68 -11.86 2.24 5.05
C ARG A 68 -11.10 1.25 5.94
N GLY A 69 -10.30 1.75 6.88
CA GLY A 69 -9.58 0.93 7.86
C GLY A 69 -8.31 0.25 7.32
N LYS A 70 -7.77 0.67 6.16
CA LYS A 70 -6.54 0.08 5.59
C LYS A 70 -5.35 0.14 6.54
N SER A 71 -5.15 1.28 7.21
CA SER A 71 -4.06 1.44 8.19
C SER A 71 -4.22 0.52 9.40
N PHE A 72 -5.46 0.25 9.80
CA PHE A 72 -5.79 -0.67 10.90
C PHE A 72 -5.57 -2.15 10.50
N LEU A 73 -5.90 -2.51 9.26
CA LEU A 73 -5.54 -3.82 8.70
C LEU A 73 -4.02 -4.00 8.65
N MET A 74 -3.30 -2.96 8.22
CA MET A 74 -1.84 -2.93 8.23
C MET A 74 -1.26 -3.04 9.65
N ASP A 75 -1.83 -2.36 10.65
CA ASP A 75 -1.44 -2.47 12.06
C ASP A 75 -1.51 -3.93 12.54
N SER A 76 -2.62 -4.60 12.21
CA SER A 76 -2.89 -5.98 12.62
C SER A 76 -1.84 -6.94 12.07
N PHE A 77 -1.45 -6.77 10.80
CA PHE A 77 -0.38 -7.57 10.20
C PHE A 77 1.00 -7.21 10.74
N TYR A 78 1.34 -5.92 10.74
CA TYR A 78 2.67 -5.46 11.12
C TYR A 78 3.01 -5.81 12.57
N SER A 79 2.05 -5.75 13.48
CA SER A 79 2.24 -6.07 14.89
C SER A 79 2.55 -7.55 15.12
N CYS A 80 1.96 -8.44 14.31
CA CYS A 80 2.09 -9.89 14.50
C CYS A 80 3.22 -10.53 13.70
N VAL A 81 3.50 -10.07 12.48
CA VAL A 81 4.37 -10.79 11.52
C VAL A 81 5.76 -11.11 12.12
N PRO A 82 6.26 -12.37 12.04
CA PRO A 82 7.46 -12.83 12.74
C PRO A 82 8.77 -12.45 12.04
N VAL A 83 8.78 -11.34 11.31
CA VAL A 83 9.94 -10.78 10.59
C VAL A 83 10.61 -9.74 11.47
N VAL A 84 11.89 -9.95 11.80
CA VAL A 84 12.68 -9.02 12.62
C VAL A 84 13.09 -7.79 11.82
N ARG A 85 13.60 -8.00 10.61
CA ARG A 85 14.04 -6.94 9.70
C ARG A 85 12.83 -6.41 8.93
N LYS A 86 11.95 -5.68 9.60
CA LYS A 86 10.77 -5.03 9.00
C LYS A 86 10.76 -3.54 9.31
N THR A 87 10.13 -2.77 8.42
CA THR A 87 9.85 -1.35 8.65
C THR A 87 8.48 -0.99 8.10
N ARG A 88 7.92 0.10 8.61
CA ARG A 88 6.68 0.70 8.13
C ARG A 88 6.86 2.20 8.02
N LEU A 89 6.49 2.76 6.87
CA LEU A 89 6.66 4.17 6.54
C LEU A 89 5.75 4.58 5.38
N HIS A 90 5.55 5.88 5.21
CA HIS A 90 4.85 6.38 4.03
C HIS A 90 5.73 6.26 2.79
N PHE A 91 5.12 5.98 1.63
CA PHE A 91 5.88 5.79 0.39
C PHE A 91 6.72 7.04 0.00
N HIS A 92 6.18 8.24 0.17
CA HIS A 92 6.91 9.47 -0.17
C HIS A 92 8.14 9.70 0.73
N GLU A 93 8.08 9.31 2.01
CA GLU A 93 9.23 9.38 2.93
C GLU A 93 10.34 8.43 2.48
N PHE A 94 9.94 7.22 2.06
CA PHE A 94 10.88 6.25 1.49
C PHE A 94 11.56 6.78 0.24
N MET A 95 10.79 7.35 -0.70
CA MET A 95 11.35 7.90 -1.94
C MET A 95 12.31 9.06 -1.68
N ARG A 96 12.03 9.92 -0.70
CA ARG A 96 12.97 10.98 -0.28
C ARG A 96 14.30 10.41 0.21
N GLU A 97 14.28 9.35 1.02
CA GLU A 97 15.50 8.67 1.47
C GLU A 97 16.23 8.00 0.30
N VAL A 98 15.51 7.35 -0.60
CA VAL A 98 16.07 6.72 -1.81
C VAL A 98 16.81 7.73 -2.66
N HIS A 99 16.20 8.88 -2.99
CA HIS A 99 16.86 9.91 -3.80
C HIS A 99 18.11 10.47 -3.11
N ARG A 100 18.06 10.66 -1.79
CA ARG A 100 19.23 11.09 -1.01
C ARG A 100 20.37 10.07 -1.09
N GLU A 101 20.08 8.78 -0.90
CA GLU A 101 21.12 7.74 -0.98
C GLU A 101 21.64 7.53 -2.41
N LEU A 102 20.79 7.72 -3.44
CA LEU A 102 21.22 7.69 -4.83
C LEU A 102 22.19 8.83 -5.16
N GLU A 103 22.00 10.00 -4.54
CA GLU A 103 22.93 11.13 -4.67
C GLU A 103 24.33 10.76 -4.14
N GLU A 104 24.39 10.11 -2.98
CA GLU A 104 25.64 9.63 -2.36
C GLU A 104 26.31 8.53 -3.20
N LEU A 105 25.53 7.79 -3.98
CA LEU A 105 25.98 6.71 -4.86
C LEU A 105 26.28 7.19 -6.29
N ARG A 106 26.23 8.49 -6.57
CA ARG A 106 26.59 9.04 -7.89
C ARG A 106 27.99 8.58 -8.32
N GLY A 107 28.11 8.27 -9.61
CA GLY A 107 29.35 7.76 -10.21
C GLY A 107 29.60 6.26 -10.03
N ARG A 108 28.74 5.53 -9.30
CA ARG A 108 28.71 4.06 -9.34
C ARG A 108 28.09 3.57 -10.64
N ALA A 109 28.51 2.39 -11.10
CA ALA A 109 28.01 1.80 -12.34
C ALA A 109 26.50 1.49 -12.30
N ASP A 110 26.00 0.95 -11.18
CA ASP A 110 24.56 0.78 -10.95
C ASP A 110 24.17 1.21 -9.52
N PRO A 111 23.87 2.51 -9.32
CA PRO A 111 23.51 3.04 -8.00
C PRO A 111 22.26 2.40 -7.40
N LEU A 112 21.27 2.03 -8.24
CA LEU A 112 20.00 1.46 -7.79
C LEU A 112 20.16 0.03 -7.27
N ASP A 113 20.94 -0.80 -7.96
CA ASP A 113 21.26 -2.16 -7.48
C ASP A 113 22.03 -2.11 -6.15
N GLU A 114 23.04 -1.25 -6.04
CA GLU A 114 23.77 -1.07 -4.77
C GLU A 114 22.88 -0.55 -3.64
N LEU A 115 21.97 0.39 -3.92
CA LEU A 115 20.98 0.86 -2.96
C LEU A 115 20.02 -0.27 -2.55
N ALA A 116 19.50 -1.05 -3.50
CA ALA A 116 18.61 -2.16 -3.21
C ALA A 116 19.28 -3.21 -2.31
N LYS A 117 20.56 -3.53 -2.54
CA LYS A 117 21.36 -4.40 -1.65
C LYS A 117 21.47 -3.81 -0.24
N ARG A 118 21.71 -2.49 -0.10
CA ARG A 118 21.76 -1.80 1.20
C ARG A 118 20.42 -1.89 1.93
N ILE A 119 19.32 -1.59 1.23
CA ILE A 119 17.96 -1.70 1.78
C ILE A 119 17.67 -3.14 2.18
N ALA A 120 18.00 -4.13 1.35
CA ALA A 120 17.75 -5.55 1.61
C ALA A 120 18.58 -6.12 2.77
N ARG A 121 19.69 -5.47 3.17
CA ARG A 121 20.41 -5.78 4.40
C ARG A 121 19.68 -5.23 5.63
N ARG A 122 19.04 -4.06 5.52
CA ARG A 122 18.25 -3.45 6.59
C ARG A 122 16.90 -4.15 6.77
N PHE A 123 16.19 -4.42 5.68
CA PHE A 123 14.80 -4.87 5.68
C PHE A 123 14.59 -6.10 4.79
N ARG A 124 13.71 -7.00 5.22
CA ARG A 124 13.14 -8.13 4.47
C ARG A 124 11.67 -7.90 4.12
N LEU A 125 11.00 -7.07 4.92
CA LEU A 125 9.62 -6.70 4.73
C LEU A 125 9.52 -5.18 4.88
N ILE A 126 8.90 -4.52 3.90
CA ILE A 126 8.58 -3.11 3.97
C ILE A 126 7.06 -2.96 3.87
N CYS A 127 6.46 -2.36 4.89
CA CYS A 127 5.05 -2.02 4.92
C CYS A 127 4.90 -0.56 4.48
N PHE A 128 4.43 -0.32 3.26
CA PHE A 128 4.17 1.05 2.81
C PHE A 128 2.75 1.45 3.15
N ASP A 129 2.63 2.58 3.85
CA ASP A 129 1.38 3.32 3.91
C ASP A 129 1.30 4.34 2.78
N GLU A 130 0.07 4.58 2.33
CA GLU A 130 -0.26 5.60 1.33
C GLU A 130 0.60 5.51 0.07
N PHE A 131 0.70 4.32 -0.51
CA PHE A 131 1.44 4.07 -1.73
C PHE A 131 0.75 4.75 -2.93
N HIS A 132 1.25 5.90 -3.34
CA HIS A 132 0.77 6.65 -4.50
C HIS A 132 1.92 7.45 -5.11
N VAL A 133 1.92 7.61 -6.44
CA VAL A 133 3.01 8.28 -7.17
C VAL A 133 2.46 9.60 -7.69
N ASN A 134 3.06 10.72 -7.30
CA ASN A 134 2.69 12.04 -7.81
C ASN A 134 3.85 12.75 -8.52
N ASP A 135 5.10 12.40 -8.18
CA ASP A 135 6.30 13.02 -8.73
C ASP A 135 6.83 12.22 -9.93
N VAL A 136 7.22 12.95 -10.98
CA VAL A 136 7.89 12.37 -12.16
C VAL A 136 9.22 11.72 -11.79
N ALA A 137 9.98 12.28 -10.85
CA ALA A 137 11.27 11.74 -10.42
C ALA A 137 11.12 10.34 -9.80
N ASP A 138 10.08 10.15 -8.98
CA ASP A 138 9.73 8.86 -8.39
C ASP A 138 9.30 7.87 -9.47
N ALA A 139 8.41 8.32 -10.37
CA ALA A 139 7.93 7.53 -11.50
C ALA A 139 9.08 7.00 -12.36
N MET A 140 10.15 7.80 -12.56
CA MET A 140 11.27 7.44 -13.44
C MET A 140 12.10 6.25 -12.92
N ILE A 141 12.17 6.06 -11.60
CA ILE A 141 13.01 5.01 -10.99
C ILE A 141 12.20 3.85 -10.39
N LEU A 142 10.88 4.04 -10.22
CA LEU A 142 10.03 3.13 -9.45
C LEU A 142 10.13 1.67 -9.88
N HIS A 143 10.02 1.40 -11.19
CA HIS A 143 10.08 0.03 -11.70
C HIS A 143 11.41 -0.64 -11.35
N ARG A 144 12.53 0.00 -11.71
CA ARG A 144 13.87 -0.55 -11.45
C ARG A 144 14.12 -0.73 -9.97
N LEU A 145 13.71 0.23 -9.13
CA LEU A 145 13.85 0.13 -7.69
C LEU A 145 13.07 -1.06 -7.12
N LEU A 146 11.78 -1.18 -7.43
CA LEU A 146 10.95 -2.29 -6.96
C LEU A 146 11.50 -3.64 -7.44
N GLN A 147 11.89 -3.73 -8.71
CA GLN A 147 12.48 -4.94 -9.28
C GLN A 147 13.73 -5.36 -8.51
N GLN A 148 14.67 -4.45 -8.31
CA GLN A 148 15.91 -4.72 -7.58
C GLN A 148 15.64 -5.11 -6.11
N LEU A 149 14.65 -4.47 -5.46
CA LEU A 149 14.25 -4.84 -4.09
C LEU A 149 13.67 -6.26 -4.03
N PHE A 150 12.80 -6.64 -4.97
CA PHE A 150 12.27 -8.00 -5.06
C PHE A 150 13.37 -9.03 -5.35
N GLU A 151 14.28 -8.75 -6.28
CA GLU A 151 15.43 -9.63 -6.62
C GLU A 151 16.35 -9.85 -5.40
N ASN A 152 16.51 -8.83 -4.56
CA ASN A 152 17.24 -8.93 -3.30
C ASN A 152 16.43 -9.56 -2.14
N GLY A 153 15.20 -10.01 -2.41
CA GLY A 153 14.33 -10.70 -1.46
C GLY A 153 13.74 -9.78 -0.39
N VAL A 154 13.42 -8.54 -0.76
CA VAL A 154 12.55 -7.63 -0.01
C VAL A 154 11.11 -7.85 -0.49
N GLN A 155 10.20 -8.05 0.46
CA GLN A 155 8.78 -8.18 0.20
C GLN A 155 8.01 -6.96 0.71
N PHE A 156 6.80 -6.75 0.17
CA PHE A 156 5.96 -5.62 0.54
C PHE A 156 4.57 -6.03 1.02
N VAL A 157 4.05 -5.26 1.97
CA VAL A 157 2.62 -5.06 2.16
C VAL A 157 2.35 -3.58 1.95
N MET A 158 1.30 -3.22 1.21
CA MET A 158 1.06 -1.84 0.81
C MET A 158 -0.40 -1.46 1.07
N THR A 159 -0.63 -0.22 1.53
CA THR A 159 -1.95 0.42 1.52
C THR A 159 -1.97 1.56 0.50
N SER A 160 -3.08 1.73 -0.23
CA SER A 160 -3.25 2.85 -1.16
C SER A 160 -4.72 3.30 -1.25
N ASN A 161 -4.92 4.54 -1.66
CA ASN A 161 -6.24 5.02 -2.06
C ASN A 161 -6.59 4.66 -3.52
N TYR A 162 -5.62 4.14 -4.27
CA TYR A 162 -5.75 3.85 -5.70
C TYR A 162 -5.51 2.37 -5.97
N ARG A 163 -6.25 1.83 -6.94
CA ARG A 163 -5.89 0.55 -7.56
C ARG A 163 -4.55 0.70 -8.29
N PRO A 164 -3.72 -0.36 -8.42
CA PRO A 164 -2.41 -0.24 -9.09
C PRO A 164 -2.45 0.43 -10.47
N ASP A 165 -3.47 0.15 -11.30
CA ASP A 165 -3.59 0.76 -12.65
C ASP A 165 -3.78 2.28 -12.63
N LEU A 166 -4.22 2.82 -11.49
CA LEU A 166 -4.51 4.23 -11.23
C LEU A 166 -3.44 4.89 -10.35
N LEU A 167 -2.25 4.30 -10.23
CA LEU A 167 -1.18 4.83 -9.37
C LEU A 167 -0.55 6.14 -9.85
N TYR A 168 -0.57 6.37 -11.17
CA TYR A 168 -0.03 7.56 -11.80
C TYR A 168 -0.90 7.91 -13.03
N PRO A 169 -2.17 8.30 -12.81
CA PRO A 169 -3.06 8.65 -13.91
C PRO A 169 -2.57 9.94 -14.55
N ASP A 170 -2.53 9.98 -15.88
CA ASP A 170 -2.18 11.16 -16.68
C ASP A 170 -0.80 11.80 -16.38
N GLY A 171 0.06 11.08 -15.67
CA GLY A 171 1.39 11.54 -15.33
C GLY A 171 2.35 11.56 -16.52
N LEU A 172 3.34 12.46 -16.47
CA LEU A 172 4.35 12.58 -17.52
C LEU A 172 5.15 11.28 -17.63
N HIS A 173 5.29 10.73 -18.84
CA HIS A 173 5.92 9.43 -19.08
C HIS A 173 5.27 8.26 -18.32
N ARG A 174 3.93 8.25 -18.21
CA ARG A 174 3.18 7.13 -17.59
C ARG A 174 3.56 5.75 -18.13
N ASP A 175 3.96 5.66 -19.40
CA ASP A 175 4.49 4.45 -20.03
C ASP A 175 5.64 3.81 -19.23
N ARG A 176 6.45 4.63 -18.56
CA ARG A 176 7.56 4.16 -17.70
C ARG A 176 7.11 3.58 -16.37
N VAL A 177 5.88 3.88 -15.93
CA VAL A 177 5.29 3.33 -14.70
C VAL A 177 4.53 2.03 -14.97
N LEU A 178 4.06 1.80 -16.19
CA LEU A 178 3.36 0.57 -16.56
C LEU A 178 4.10 -0.72 -16.16
N PRO A 179 5.43 -0.85 -16.35
CA PRO A 179 6.18 -2.00 -15.86
C PRO A 179 6.14 -2.16 -14.34
N ALA A 180 6.17 -1.06 -13.57
CA ALA A 180 6.03 -1.10 -12.12
C ALA A 180 4.63 -1.62 -11.71
N ILE A 181 3.58 -1.18 -12.40
CA ILE A 181 2.21 -1.65 -12.16
C ILE A 181 2.10 -3.16 -12.42
N ALA A 182 2.61 -3.62 -13.56
CA ALA A 182 2.63 -5.04 -13.91
C ALA A 182 3.41 -5.86 -12.88
N LEU A 183 4.57 -5.36 -12.43
CA LEU A 183 5.37 -6.00 -11.40
C LEU A 183 4.62 -6.10 -10.06
N LEU A 184 3.93 -5.05 -9.63
CA LEU A 184 3.11 -5.07 -8.42
C LEU A 184 1.97 -6.11 -8.52
N GLN A 185 1.26 -6.15 -9.66
CA GLN A 185 0.18 -7.12 -9.89
C GLN A 185 0.70 -8.57 -9.94
N GLN A 186 1.91 -8.78 -10.45
CA GLN A 186 2.53 -10.09 -10.48
C GLN A 186 2.99 -10.55 -9.09
N LYS A 187 3.63 -9.66 -8.33
CA LYS A 187 4.33 -9.98 -7.08
C LYS A 187 3.47 -9.85 -5.82
N LEU A 188 2.33 -9.17 -5.90
CA LEU A 188 1.44 -8.91 -4.77
C LEU A 188 0.03 -9.40 -5.06
N ASP A 189 -0.68 -9.81 -4.02
CA ASP A 189 -2.13 -10.02 -4.10
C ASP A 189 -2.84 -8.68 -3.90
N VAL A 190 -3.57 -8.26 -4.93
CA VAL A 190 -4.27 -6.97 -4.96
C VAL A 190 -5.68 -7.13 -4.42
N LEU A 191 -5.97 -6.47 -3.31
CA LEU A 191 -7.25 -6.58 -2.59
C LEU A 191 -7.95 -5.21 -2.53
N ASN A 192 -9.24 -5.22 -2.85
CA ASN A 192 -10.12 -4.09 -2.61
C ASN A 192 -10.72 -4.16 -1.19
N VAL A 193 -10.54 -3.11 -0.40
CA VAL A 193 -11.03 -2.95 0.97
C VAL A 193 -12.28 -2.04 1.03
N ASP A 194 -12.81 -1.64 -0.13
CA ASP A 194 -14.10 -0.96 -0.23
C ASP A 194 -15.25 -1.97 -0.20
N ALA A 195 -16.22 -1.76 0.69
CA ALA A 195 -17.43 -2.58 0.82
C ALA A 195 -18.50 -2.25 -0.24
N GLY A 196 -18.09 -1.94 -1.48
CA GLY A 196 -19.01 -1.67 -2.59
C GLY A 196 -19.58 -0.26 -2.66
N ILE A 197 -19.04 0.71 -1.91
CA ILE A 197 -19.35 2.12 -2.13
C ILE A 197 -18.45 2.63 -3.26
N ASP A 198 -18.95 2.50 -4.49
CA ASP A 198 -18.37 3.18 -5.64
C ASP A 198 -18.59 4.69 -5.47
N TYR A 199 -17.65 5.36 -4.79
CA TYR A 199 -17.70 6.80 -4.50
C TYR A 199 -17.86 7.63 -5.79
N ARG A 200 -17.43 7.11 -6.96
CA ARG A 200 -17.66 7.80 -8.24
C ARG A 200 -19.12 7.84 -8.65
N LYS A 201 -19.89 6.78 -8.40
CA LYS A 201 -21.30 6.73 -8.81
C LYS A 201 -22.17 7.65 -7.96
N ARG A 202 -22.00 7.67 -6.64
CA ARG A 202 -22.86 8.49 -5.76
C ARG A 202 -22.55 9.99 -5.79
N ALA A 203 -21.28 10.40 -5.89
CA ALA A 203 -20.94 11.83 -5.93
C ALA A 203 -21.46 12.53 -7.20
N LEU A 204 -21.55 11.79 -8.32
CA LEU A 204 -22.07 12.31 -9.59
C LEU A 204 -23.58 12.15 -9.77
N GLU A 205 -24.23 11.23 -9.03
CA GLU A 205 -25.69 11.04 -9.10
C GLU A 205 -26.49 12.04 -8.24
N GLN A 206 -25.87 12.68 -7.24
CA GLN A 206 -26.60 13.51 -6.27
C GLN A 206 -26.24 15.00 -6.27
N VAL A 207 -25.34 15.46 -7.14
CA VAL A 207 -24.92 16.87 -7.17
C VAL A 207 -24.98 17.39 -8.60
N GLN A 208 -25.70 18.50 -8.79
CA GLN A 208 -25.66 19.25 -10.05
C GLN A 208 -24.22 19.76 -10.25
N ALA A 209 -23.42 19.08 -11.07
CA ALA A 209 -21.99 19.35 -11.23
C ALA A 209 -21.67 20.75 -11.79
N TYR A 210 -22.67 21.42 -12.38
CA TYR A 210 -22.56 22.76 -12.91
C TYR A 210 -23.73 23.63 -12.43
N HIS A 211 -23.42 24.68 -11.69
CA HIS A 211 -24.36 25.74 -11.33
C HIS A 211 -24.10 26.96 -12.21
N THR A 212 -25.11 27.36 -12.98
CA THR A 212 -25.06 28.50 -13.89
C THR A 212 -26.45 29.14 -13.98
N PRO A 213 -26.56 30.48 -14.14
CA PRO A 213 -25.49 31.49 -14.20
C PRO A 213 -24.85 31.77 -12.83
N LEU A 214 -23.73 32.52 -12.82
CA LEU A 214 -23.00 32.97 -11.62
C LEU A 214 -23.84 33.99 -10.82
N ASN A 215 -24.87 33.50 -10.16
CA ASN A 215 -25.78 34.27 -9.32
C ASN A 215 -25.69 33.83 -7.85
N ARG A 216 -26.40 34.54 -6.97
CA ARG A 216 -26.39 34.24 -5.53
C ARG A 216 -26.99 32.87 -5.20
N GLU A 217 -27.94 32.39 -6.00
CA GLU A 217 -28.60 31.09 -5.84
C GLU A 217 -27.65 29.94 -6.16
N ALA A 218 -26.89 30.01 -7.26
CA ALA A 218 -25.84 29.06 -7.62
C ALA A 218 -24.76 28.97 -6.54
N SER A 219 -24.39 30.12 -5.94
CA SER A 219 -23.41 30.17 -4.85
C SER A 219 -23.94 29.64 -3.51
N ALA A 220 -25.26 29.65 -3.30
CA ALA A 220 -25.89 29.01 -2.15
C ALA A 220 -25.97 27.50 -2.35
N ALA A 221 -26.45 27.05 -3.52
CA ALA A 221 -26.54 25.64 -3.87
C ALA A 221 -25.18 24.92 -3.86
N LEU A 222 -24.10 25.57 -4.34
CA LEU A 222 -22.73 25.05 -4.24
C LEU A 222 -22.27 24.91 -2.79
N ARG A 223 -22.59 25.88 -1.92
CA ARG A 223 -22.25 25.83 -0.49
C ARG A 223 -23.02 24.73 0.22
N ASP A 224 -24.30 24.58 -0.07
CA ASP A 224 -25.14 23.53 0.52
C ASP A 224 -24.69 22.14 0.05
N ALA A 225 -24.36 21.99 -1.24
CA ALA A 225 -23.76 20.77 -1.77
C ALA A 225 -22.43 20.46 -1.08
N PHE A 226 -21.53 21.44 -0.97
CA PHE A 226 -20.24 21.28 -0.29
C PHE A 226 -20.41 20.89 1.18
N VAL A 227 -21.32 21.53 1.92
CA VAL A 227 -21.62 21.20 3.32
C VAL A 227 -22.25 19.81 3.45
N SER A 228 -23.13 19.41 2.52
CA SER A 228 -23.73 18.07 2.55
C SER A 228 -22.69 16.97 2.31
N ILE A 229 -21.73 17.20 1.41
CA ILE A 229 -20.65 16.26 1.11
C ILE A 229 -19.62 16.26 2.25
N ALA A 230 -19.22 17.43 2.75
CA ALA A 230 -18.28 17.57 3.85
C ALA A 230 -18.86 17.05 5.19
N GLY A 231 -20.16 17.21 5.41
CA GLY A 231 -20.86 16.74 6.61
C GLY A 231 -21.07 15.22 6.66
N THR A 232 -20.97 14.52 5.52
CA THR A 232 -20.93 13.04 5.52
C THR A 232 -19.55 12.46 5.86
N ALA A 233 -18.52 13.29 6.06
CA ALA A 233 -17.19 12.85 6.49
C ALA A 233 -17.07 12.65 8.01
N ASP A 234 -18.02 13.17 8.81
CA ASP A 234 -18.04 13.04 10.27
C ASP A 234 -19.38 12.44 10.74
N GLY A 235 -19.41 11.12 10.86
CA GLY A 235 -20.40 10.42 11.68
C GLY A 235 -21.40 9.55 10.92
N SER A 236 -21.10 8.25 10.81
CA SER A 236 -21.97 7.08 11.08
C SER A 236 -21.21 5.81 10.77
#